data_AF-A0A6M0J1W6-F1
#
_entry.id   AF-A0A6M0J1W6-F1
#
_cell.length_a   1.000
_cell.length_b   1.000
_cell.length_c   1.000
_cell.angle_alpha   90.00
_cell.angle_beta   90.00
_cell.angle_gamma   90.00
#
_symmetry.space_group_name_H-M   'P 1'
#
loop_
_entity.id
_entity.type
_entity.pdbx_description
1 polymer ?
#
loop_
_entity_poly.entity_id
_entity_poly.type
_entity_poly.pdbx_seq_one_letter_code
_entity_poly.pdbx_strand_id
1 'polypeptide(L)'
;MKRLIYIIPVTAISLLTLVGCNSDQKSTTQTPTTTETTKATTGSKTPSATQGGFNTLTGVVTNTKTAVQAGNFEKAQQEFNKFENSWSKVEDGVKTKSSKTYNVIEDAATQVKGSLKAKDKAKSLKGLQTLETNIATVSK
;
A
#
# COMPACT_ATOMS: atom_id res chain seq x y z
N MET A 1 17.51 13.17 23.63
CA MET A 1 16.93 14.54 23.83
C MET A 1 16.87 15.21 22.47
N LYS A 2 15.91 16.07 22.11
CA LYS A 2 14.74 16.60 22.84
C LYS A 2 13.43 16.00 22.27
N ARG A 3 12.31 16.10 23.00
CA ARG A 3 10.96 16.02 22.39
C ARG A 3 10.59 17.43 21.93
N LEU A 4 10.08 17.58 20.71
CA LEU A 4 9.50 18.84 20.24
C LEU A 4 7.98 18.74 20.30
N ILE A 5 7.39 19.56 21.17
CA ILE A 5 5.96 19.77 21.31
C ILE A 5 5.66 21.07 20.57
N TYR A 6 4.81 21.07 19.55
CA TYR A 6 4.04 22.28 19.24
C TYR A 6 2.72 22.04 18.48
N ILE A 7 1.63 22.40 19.18
CA ILE A 7 0.34 22.96 18.75
C ILE A 7 -0.32 22.49 17.44
N ILE A 8 -1.57 22.03 17.61
CA ILE A 8 -2.59 21.84 16.58
C ILE A 8 -3.25 23.19 16.24
N PRO A 9 -3.29 23.63 14.98
CA PRO A 9 -4.23 24.66 14.55
C PRO A 9 -5.63 24.05 14.33
N VAL A 10 -6.64 24.55 15.04
CA VAL A 10 -8.04 24.20 14.79
C VAL A 10 -8.56 25.07 13.64
N THR A 11 -9.02 24.46 12.55
CA THR A 11 -9.58 25.19 11.40
C THR A 11 -10.94 24.63 10.97
N ALA A 12 -11.99 25.41 11.26
CA ALA A 12 -13.34 25.44 10.68
C ALA A 12 -13.91 24.17 9.99
N ILE A 13 -14.99 23.64 10.59
CA ILE A 13 -15.93 22.76 9.88
C ILE A 13 -16.83 23.64 9.01
N SER A 14 -16.59 23.67 7.70
CA SER A 14 -17.48 24.32 6.73
C SER A 14 -18.59 23.37 6.29
N LEU A 15 -19.78 23.50 6.88
CA LEU A 15 -21.00 22.87 6.38
C LEU A 15 -21.52 23.67 5.16
N LEU A 16 -21.41 23.11 3.96
CA LEU A 16 -22.16 23.59 2.79
C LEU A 16 -23.34 22.66 2.51
N THR A 17 -24.49 23.25 2.17
CA THR A 17 -25.78 22.58 2.10
C THR A 17 -26.08 21.94 0.74
N LEU A 18 -26.82 20.83 0.80
CA LEU A 18 -27.26 20.01 -0.33
C LEU A 18 -28.40 20.67 -1.12
N VAL A 19 -28.19 20.94 -2.41
CA VAL A 19 -29.22 20.82 -3.49
C VAL A 19 -28.50 20.40 -4.78
N GLY A 20 -29.03 19.42 -5.51
CA GLY A 20 -28.38 18.91 -6.73
C GLY A 20 -29.15 17.80 -7.44
N CYS A 21 -30.48 17.90 -7.56
CA CYS A 21 -31.27 16.92 -8.29
C CYS A 21 -31.24 17.18 -9.80
N ASN A 22 -30.86 16.17 -10.59
CA ASN A 22 -31.44 15.97 -11.92
C ASN A 22 -31.47 14.47 -12.27
N SER A 23 -32.39 14.13 -13.17
CA SER A 23 -32.70 12.84 -13.82
C SER A 23 -31.48 11.95 -14.16
N ASP A 24 -31.59 10.61 -14.25
CA ASP A 24 -32.70 9.86 -14.85
C ASP A 24 -33.19 8.58 -14.12
N GLN A 25 -34.52 8.40 -14.23
CA GLN A 25 -35.25 7.14 -14.47
C GLN A 25 -34.51 5.78 -14.28
N LYS A 26 -35.01 4.96 -13.34
CA LYS A 26 -36.03 3.92 -13.66
C LYS A 26 -36.63 3.27 -12.41
N SER A 27 -37.95 3.03 -12.43
CA SER A 27 -38.66 2.26 -11.40
C SER A 27 -38.52 0.73 -11.56
N THR A 28 -38.35 0.04 -10.42
CA THR A 28 -38.81 -1.34 -10.14
C THR A 28 -39.14 -1.46 -8.64
N THR A 29 -40.28 -2.05 -8.32
CA THR A 29 -40.85 -2.24 -6.97
C THR A 29 -40.20 -3.41 -6.18
N GLN A 30 -39.97 -3.26 -4.87
CA GLN A 30 -40.32 -4.23 -3.80
C GLN A 30 -39.86 -3.83 -2.38
N THR A 31 -40.76 -4.07 -1.40
CA THR A 31 -40.62 -3.96 0.08
C THR A 31 -41.78 -4.81 0.68
N PRO A 32 -41.71 -5.44 1.88
CA PRO A 32 -40.63 -5.57 2.89
C PRO A 32 -39.74 -6.84 2.66
N THR A 33 -39.27 -7.74 3.56
CA THR A 33 -39.61 -8.10 4.97
C THR A 33 -38.47 -8.82 5.74
N THR A 34 -38.56 -8.72 7.07
CA THR A 34 -38.00 -9.50 8.22
C THR A 34 -37.90 -11.03 7.96
N THR A 35 -36.96 -11.82 8.51
CA THR A 35 -36.61 -11.97 9.96
C THR A 35 -35.27 -12.70 10.23
N GLU A 36 -34.64 -12.42 11.38
CA GLU A 36 -33.63 -13.17 12.15
C GLU A 36 -32.26 -13.61 11.57
N THR A 37 -31.21 -12.98 12.13
CA THR A 37 -30.19 -13.62 12.98
C THR A 37 -29.74 -15.07 12.67
N THR A 38 -28.53 -15.22 12.12
CA THR A 38 -27.54 -16.21 12.65
C THR A 38 -26.09 -15.75 12.45
N LYS A 39 -25.51 -15.31 13.56
CA LYS A 39 -24.14 -15.54 14.05
C LYS A 39 -23.11 -16.15 13.08
N ALA A 40 -22.14 -15.32 12.72
CA ALA A 40 -20.73 -15.64 12.43
C ALA A 40 -20.39 -16.79 11.45
N THR A 41 -19.90 -16.40 10.27
CA THR A 41 -18.66 -17.00 9.74
C THR A 41 -17.74 -15.89 9.26
N THR A 42 -17.13 -15.18 10.22
CA THR A 42 -15.92 -14.39 9.97
C THR A 42 -14.76 -15.36 9.79
N GLY A 43 -14.80 -16.12 8.70
CA GLY A 43 -13.67 -16.92 8.25
C GLY A 43 -12.59 -15.97 7.77
N SER A 44 -11.67 -15.61 8.67
CA SER A 44 -10.50 -14.78 8.39
C SER A 44 -9.57 -15.50 7.39
N LYS A 45 -9.97 -15.52 6.12
CA LYS A 45 -9.11 -15.81 4.99
C LYS A 45 -8.15 -14.64 4.84
N THR A 46 -7.09 -14.68 5.63
CA THR A 46 -5.83 -13.98 5.38
C THR A 46 -5.56 -13.99 3.87
N PRO A 47 -5.31 -12.83 3.23
CA PRO A 47 -5.09 -12.76 1.79
C PRO A 47 -3.81 -13.53 1.45
N SER A 48 -3.98 -14.78 1.01
CA SER A 48 -2.87 -15.64 0.61
C SER A 48 -2.16 -15.02 -0.58
N ALA A 49 -0.83 -14.92 -0.50
CA ALA A 49 -0.03 -14.13 -1.42
C ALA A 49 -0.12 -14.68 -2.86
N THR A 50 -0.88 -14.00 -3.71
CA THR A 50 -1.09 -14.42 -5.10
C THR A 50 0.04 -13.97 -6.01
N GLN A 51 0.28 -14.74 -7.07
CA GLN A 51 1.19 -14.36 -8.16
C GLN A 51 0.83 -12.98 -8.78
N GLY A 52 -0.46 -12.64 -8.90
CA GLY A 52 -0.90 -11.30 -9.32
C GLY A 52 -0.46 -10.18 -8.37
N GLY A 53 -0.50 -10.44 -7.05
CA GLY A 53 0.05 -9.54 -6.03
C GLY A 53 1.56 -9.36 -6.16
N PHE A 54 2.31 -10.46 -6.27
CA PHE A 54 3.77 -10.42 -6.46
C PHE A 54 4.20 -9.70 -7.74
N ASN A 55 3.48 -9.90 -8.87
CA ASN A 55 3.74 -9.20 -10.12
C ASN A 55 3.48 -7.70 -10.00
N THR A 56 2.41 -7.29 -9.30
CA THR A 56 2.10 -5.88 -9.02
C THR A 56 3.21 -5.23 -8.18
N LEU A 57 3.62 -5.89 -7.09
CA LEU A 57 4.68 -5.42 -6.21
C LEU A 57 6.04 -5.31 -6.93
N THR A 58 6.38 -6.32 -7.74
CA THR A 58 7.60 -6.33 -8.56
C THR A 58 7.61 -5.16 -9.56
N GLY A 59 6.47 -4.87 -10.19
CA GLY A 59 6.31 -3.72 -11.09
C GLY A 59 6.59 -2.37 -10.39
N VAL A 60 6.11 -2.19 -9.15
CA VAL A 60 6.37 -0.98 -8.35
C VAL A 60 7.87 -0.81 -8.06
N VAL A 61 8.55 -1.88 -7.63
CA VAL A 61 9.98 -1.84 -7.32
C VAL A 61 10.82 -1.56 -8.58
N THR A 62 10.50 -2.23 -9.71
CA THR A 62 11.17 -2.00 -11.00
C THR A 62 10.96 -0.58 -11.52
N ASN A 63 9.73 -0.05 -11.49
CA ASN A 63 9.44 1.33 -11.91
C ASN A 63 10.21 2.35 -11.07
N THR A 64 10.26 2.14 -9.75
CA THR A 64 11.03 2.97 -8.82
C THR A 64 12.52 2.94 -9.18
N LYS A 65 13.07 1.75 -9.43
CA LYS A 65 14.48 1.55 -9.80
C LYS A 65 14.84 2.25 -11.11
N THR A 66 13.99 2.15 -12.13
CA THR A 66 14.16 2.87 -13.40
C THR A 66 14.16 4.40 -13.18
N ALA A 67 13.27 4.93 -12.34
CA ALA A 67 13.24 6.34 -12.01
C ALA A 67 14.50 6.81 -11.24
N VAL A 68 15.01 6.01 -10.29
CA VAL A 68 16.28 6.26 -9.59
C VAL A 68 17.47 6.19 -10.54
N GLN A 69 17.50 5.22 -11.46
CA GLN A 69 18.55 5.11 -12.49
C GLN A 69 18.58 6.36 -13.38
N ALA A 70 17.43 6.88 -13.78
CA ALA A 70 17.27 8.16 -14.50
C ALA A 70 17.50 9.41 -13.64
N GLY A 71 17.73 9.29 -12.32
CA GLY A 71 17.91 10.41 -11.40
C GLY A 71 16.62 11.17 -11.04
N ASN A 72 15.45 10.73 -11.52
CA ASN A 72 14.17 11.35 -11.23
C ASN A 72 13.60 10.85 -9.89
N PHE A 73 14.11 11.42 -8.80
CA PHE A 73 13.71 11.09 -7.43
C PHE A 73 12.25 11.45 -7.08
N GLU A 74 11.63 12.36 -7.81
CA GLU A 74 10.23 12.72 -7.61
C GLU A 74 9.31 11.63 -8.19
N LYS A 75 9.56 11.21 -9.45
CA LYS A 75 8.91 10.03 -10.02
C LYS A 75 9.21 8.76 -9.21
N ALA A 76 10.43 8.59 -8.71
CA ALA A 76 10.77 7.44 -7.88
C ALA A 76 9.94 7.39 -6.59
N GLN A 77 9.71 8.53 -5.92
CA GLN A 77 8.82 8.58 -4.75
C GLN A 77 7.35 8.36 -5.14
N GLN A 78 6.88 8.90 -6.27
CA GLN A 78 5.52 8.66 -6.78
C GLN A 78 5.26 7.18 -7.11
N GLU A 79 6.24 6.47 -7.67
CA GLU A 79 6.17 5.02 -7.88
C GLU A 79 6.24 4.28 -6.54
N PHE A 80 7.22 4.57 -5.68
CA PHE A 80 7.41 3.83 -4.43
C PHE A 80 6.29 4.03 -3.41
N ASN A 81 5.54 5.13 -3.46
CA ASN A 81 4.33 5.32 -2.66
C ASN A 81 3.24 4.26 -2.94
N LYS A 82 3.32 3.53 -4.07
CA LYS A 82 2.44 2.41 -4.41
C LYS A 82 2.85 1.08 -3.74
N PHE A 83 4.01 1.05 -3.07
CA PHE A 83 4.59 -0.15 -2.46
C PHE A 83 3.66 -0.70 -1.37
N GLU A 84 3.27 0.13 -0.40
CA GLU A 84 2.44 -0.26 0.76
C GLU A 84 1.14 -0.99 0.32
N ASN A 85 0.44 -0.43 -0.67
CA ASN A 85 -0.81 -0.97 -1.22
C ASN A 85 -0.60 -2.26 -2.03
N SER A 86 0.60 -2.47 -2.56
CA SER A 86 0.97 -3.69 -3.30
C SER A 86 1.47 -4.78 -2.36
N TRP A 87 2.12 -4.38 -1.26
CA TRP A 87 2.70 -5.24 -0.24
C TRP A 87 1.64 -5.86 0.67
N SER A 88 0.65 -5.09 1.15
CA SER A 88 -0.42 -5.61 2.01
C SER A 88 -1.34 -6.66 1.36
N LYS A 89 -1.19 -6.90 0.05
CA LYS A 89 -1.85 -7.98 -0.71
C LYS A 89 -1.08 -9.31 -0.69
N VAL A 90 0.14 -9.31 -0.16
CA VAL A 90 1.04 -10.48 -0.10
C VAL A 90 1.78 -10.62 1.24
N GLU A 91 1.84 -9.57 2.07
CA GLU A 91 2.73 -9.51 3.24
C GLU A 91 2.50 -10.67 4.22
N ASP A 92 1.25 -11.01 4.52
CA ASP A 92 0.90 -12.12 5.42
C ASP A 92 1.37 -13.46 4.86
N GLY A 93 1.14 -13.72 3.56
CA GLY A 93 1.61 -14.95 2.93
C GLY A 93 3.13 -15.05 2.89
N VAL A 94 3.84 -13.92 2.72
CA VAL A 94 5.30 -13.87 2.82
C VAL A 94 5.76 -14.12 4.26
N LYS A 95 5.10 -13.54 5.25
CA LYS A 95 5.38 -13.70 6.69
C LYS A 95 5.15 -15.14 7.16
N THR A 96 4.08 -15.80 6.68
CA THR A 96 3.79 -17.22 6.89
C THR A 96 4.85 -18.11 6.24
N LYS A 97 5.31 -17.79 5.03
CA LYS A 97 6.32 -18.57 4.28
C LYS A 97 7.74 -18.37 4.82
N SER A 98 8.09 -17.16 5.24
CA SER A 98 9.39 -16.78 5.79
C SER A 98 9.31 -15.42 6.52
N SER A 99 9.09 -15.46 7.84
CA SER A 99 9.17 -14.28 8.71
C SER A 99 10.53 -13.54 8.59
N LYS A 100 11.62 -14.28 8.36
CA LYS A 100 12.94 -13.70 8.06
C LYS A 100 12.93 -12.85 6.78
N THR A 101 12.27 -13.32 5.73
CA THR A 101 12.22 -12.59 4.45
C THR A 101 11.22 -11.43 4.50
N TYR A 102 10.12 -11.56 5.25
CA TYR A 102 9.22 -10.45 5.58
C TYR A 102 10.00 -9.29 6.24
N ASN A 103 10.76 -9.55 7.32
CA ASN A 103 11.57 -8.52 7.98
C ASN A 103 12.58 -7.85 7.04
N VAL A 104 13.27 -8.62 6.19
CA VAL A 104 14.24 -8.08 5.22
C VAL A 104 13.56 -7.18 4.17
N ILE A 105 12.30 -7.45 3.82
CA ILE A 105 11.50 -6.60 2.92
C ILE A 105 11.08 -5.31 3.63
N GLU A 106 10.62 -5.38 4.88
CA GLU A 106 10.28 -4.20 5.71
C GLU A 106 11.47 -3.25 5.90
N ASP A 107 12.63 -3.79 6.29
CA ASP A 107 13.87 -3.04 6.47
C ASP A 107 14.33 -2.39 5.16
N ALA A 108 14.28 -3.14 4.05
CA ALA A 108 14.66 -2.63 2.73
C ALA A 108 13.70 -1.56 2.21
N ALA A 109 12.39 -1.72 2.43
CA ALA A 109 11.39 -0.71 2.06
C ALA A 109 11.57 0.57 2.87
N THR A 110 11.83 0.46 4.18
CA THR A 110 12.17 1.58 5.06
C THR A 110 13.44 2.29 4.60
N GLN A 111 14.50 1.54 4.25
CA GLN A 111 15.74 2.10 3.71
C GLN A 111 15.50 2.86 2.39
N VAL A 112 14.74 2.30 1.44
CA VAL A 112 14.40 2.96 0.17
C VAL A 112 13.60 4.24 0.42
N LYS A 113 12.59 4.20 1.29
CA LYS A 113 11.76 5.36 1.66
C LYS A 113 12.59 6.49 2.28
N GLY A 114 13.66 6.17 3.01
CA GLY A 114 14.64 7.12 3.52
C GLY A 114 15.60 7.65 2.44
N SER A 115 16.20 6.77 1.64
CA SER A 115 17.21 7.15 0.64
C SER A 115 16.63 7.92 -0.54
N LEU A 116 15.38 7.65 -0.95
CA LEU A 116 14.66 8.41 -1.96
C LEU A 116 14.44 9.86 -1.53
N LYS A 117 14.02 10.09 -0.27
CA LYS A 117 13.88 11.44 0.31
C LYS A 117 15.22 12.18 0.39
N ALA A 118 16.29 11.46 0.73
CA ALA A 118 17.66 11.98 0.76
C ALA A 118 18.28 12.17 -0.65
N LYS A 119 17.57 11.80 -1.73
CA LYS A 119 18.07 11.74 -3.12
C LYS A 119 19.38 10.93 -3.27
N ASP A 120 19.60 9.94 -2.39
CA ASP A 120 20.77 9.06 -2.41
C ASP A 120 20.56 7.92 -3.41
N LYS A 121 21.20 8.04 -4.59
CA LYS A 121 21.10 7.07 -5.69
C LYS A 121 21.62 5.69 -5.28
N ALA A 122 22.76 5.63 -4.58
CA ALA A 122 23.44 4.37 -4.27
C ALA A 122 22.66 3.54 -3.23
N LYS A 123 22.22 4.16 -2.12
CA LYS A 123 21.39 3.48 -1.11
C LYS A 123 20.03 3.10 -1.68
N SER A 124 19.43 3.94 -2.52
CA SER A 124 18.14 3.63 -3.17
C SER A 124 18.25 2.40 -4.08
N LEU A 125 19.26 2.33 -4.95
CA LEU A 125 19.46 1.16 -5.82
C LEU A 125 19.77 -0.12 -5.01
N LYS A 126 20.60 -0.03 -3.96
CA LYS A 126 20.88 -1.17 -3.06
C LYS A 126 19.62 -1.68 -2.36
N GLY A 127 18.77 -0.77 -1.86
CA GLY A 127 17.51 -1.15 -1.22
C GLY A 127 16.53 -1.78 -2.21
N LEU A 128 16.37 -1.19 -3.40
CA LEU A 128 15.49 -1.72 -4.45
C LEU A 128 15.96 -3.10 -4.95
N GLN A 129 17.26 -3.32 -5.13
CA GLN A 129 17.82 -4.64 -5.45
C GLN A 129 17.59 -5.67 -4.34
N THR A 130 17.61 -5.24 -3.08
CA THR A 130 17.27 -6.10 -1.93
C THR A 130 15.79 -6.51 -1.98
N LEU A 131 14.89 -5.58 -2.30
CA LEU A 131 13.46 -5.86 -2.50
C LEU A 131 13.24 -6.82 -3.67
N GLU A 132 13.76 -6.52 -4.87
CA GLU A 132 13.66 -7.40 -6.06
C GLU A 132 14.06 -8.84 -5.75
N THR A 133 15.22 -9.01 -5.11
CA THR A 133 15.78 -10.33 -4.77
C THR A 133 14.86 -11.09 -3.83
N ASN A 134 14.45 -10.48 -2.72
CA ASN A 134 13.65 -11.16 -1.69
C ASN A 134 12.21 -11.45 -2.17
N ILE A 135 11.59 -10.53 -2.93
CA ILE A 135 10.28 -10.74 -3.56
C ILE A 135 10.36 -11.93 -4.53
N ALA A 136 11.39 -12.00 -5.38
CA ALA A 136 11.61 -13.10 -6.32
C ALA A 136 12.04 -14.42 -5.65
N THR A 137 12.44 -14.41 -4.38
CA THR A 137 12.65 -15.62 -3.57
C THR A 137 11.32 -16.18 -3.04
N VAL A 138 10.39 -15.31 -2.60
CA VAL A 138 9.15 -15.77 -1.94
C VAL A 138 7.98 -15.97 -2.88
N SER A 139 8.01 -15.41 -4.09
CA SER A 139 6.96 -15.60 -5.11
C SER A 139 7.00 -16.96 -5.83
N LYS A 140 8.13 -17.68 -5.72
CA LYS A 140 8.35 -19.03 -6.30
C LYS A 140 7.73 -20.14 -5.45
#